data_AF-A0A925QGN9-F1
#
_entry.id   AF-A0A925QGN9-F1
#
_cell.length_a   1.000
_cell.length_b   1.000
_cell.length_c   1.000
_cell.angle_alpha   90.00
_cell.angle_beta   90.00
_cell.angle_gamma   90.00
#
_symmetry.space_group_name_H-M   'P 1'
#
loop_
_entity.id
_entity.type
_entity.pdbx_description
1 polymer ?
#
loop_
_entity_poly.entity_id
_entity_poly.type
_entity_poly.pdbx_seq_one_letter_code
_entity_poly.pdbx_strand_id
1 'polypeptide(L)'
;MAEETNNRIPADLDYEQARLAYSIIESLLEHTKVISDLIAVMAQTLDEDTTKALTQTPVWTAYLDSRRRMEGTRKDVEKFAESMKKLGGDESVA
;
A
#
# COMPACT_ATOMS: atom_id res chain seq x y z
N MET A 1 -0.94 -6.68 47.57
CA MET A 1 -0.63 -7.40 46.32
C MET A 1 -1.36 -6.68 45.22
N ALA A 2 -0.64 -5.92 44.40
CA ALA A 2 -1.22 -5.24 43.24
C ALA A 2 -1.36 -6.27 42.12
N GLU A 3 -2.55 -6.36 41.55
CA GLU A 3 -2.86 -7.20 40.39
C GLU A 3 -2.01 -6.74 39.20
N GLU A 4 -1.05 -7.58 38.79
CA GLU A 4 -0.46 -7.50 37.46
C GLU A 4 -1.57 -7.81 36.45
N THR A 5 -2.20 -6.75 35.94
CA THR A 5 -3.00 -6.81 34.72
C THR A 5 -2.03 -7.10 33.59
N ASN A 6 -1.80 -8.40 33.39
CA ASN A 6 -1.09 -8.96 32.25
C ASN A 6 -1.81 -8.48 30.98
N ASN A 7 -1.31 -7.38 30.43
CA ASN A 7 -1.70 -6.87 29.12
C ASN A 7 -1.15 -7.84 28.06
N ARG A 8 -1.75 -9.04 28.00
CA ARG A 8 -1.60 -9.94 26.86
C ARG A 8 -2.25 -9.22 25.71
N ILE A 9 -1.43 -8.51 24.92
CA ILE A 9 -1.77 -8.23 23.53
C ILE A 9 -2.22 -9.58 22.97
N PRO A 10 -3.46 -9.74 22.47
CA PRO A 10 -3.89 -11.00 21.92
C PRO A 10 -2.90 -11.37 20.82
N ALA A 11 -2.12 -12.43 21.03
CA ALA A 11 -1.07 -12.85 20.10
C ALA A 11 -1.67 -13.24 18.74
N ASP A 12 -2.96 -13.57 18.73
CA ASP A 12 -3.81 -13.74 17.56
C ASP A 12 -4.36 -12.40 17.07
N LEU A 13 -3.51 -11.41 16.78
CA LEU A 13 -3.85 -10.51 15.68
C LEU A 13 -3.74 -11.37 14.41
N ASP A 14 -4.83 -12.12 14.20
CA ASP A 14 -5.08 -13.23 13.30
C ASP A 14 -4.21 -13.16 12.04
N TYR A 15 -3.22 -14.06 11.97
CA TYR A 15 -2.30 -14.16 10.84
C TYR A 15 -3.06 -14.19 9.49
N GLU A 16 -4.25 -14.81 9.48
CA GLU A 16 -5.12 -14.80 8.30
C GLU A 16 -5.72 -13.41 8.00
N GLN A 17 -6.09 -12.63 9.02
CA GLN A 17 -6.49 -11.22 8.83
C GLN A 17 -5.34 -10.36 8.33
N ALA A 18 -4.11 -10.58 8.82
CA ALA A 18 -2.94 -9.87 8.35
C ALA A 18 -2.58 -10.24 6.89
N ARG A 19 -2.72 -11.53 6.54
CA ARG A 19 -2.55 -12.02 5.16
C ARG A 19 -3.63 -11.46 4.22
N LEU A 20 -4.88 -11.43 4.67
CA LEU A 20 -5.99 -10.83 3.93
C LEU A 20 -5.76 -9.33 3.71
N ALA A 21 -5.39 -8.60 4.76
CA ALA A 21 -5.07 -7.18 4.67
C ALA A 21 -3.92 -6.94 3.68
N TYR A 22 -2.86 -7.76 3.72
CA TYR A 22 -1.79 -7.69 2.74
C TYR A 22 -2.28 -7.88 1.31
N SER A 23 -3.07 -8.93 1.03
CA SER A 23 -3.59 -9.21 -0.32
C SER A 23 -4.50 -8.08 -0.84
N ILE A 24 -5.33 -7.50 0.03
CA ILE A 24 -6.16 -6.34 -0.33
C ILE A 24 -5.27 -5.15 -0.70
N ILE A 25 -4.27 -4.85 0.13
CA ILE A 25 -3.39 -3.70 -0.10
C ILE A 25 -2.54 -3.92 -1.36
N GLU A 26 -2.00 -5.12 -1.57
CA GLU A 26 -1.27 -5.49 -2.78
C GLU A 26 -2.13 -5.29 -4.04
N SER A 27 -3.38 -5.75 -4.02
CA SER A 27 -4.32 -5.56 -5.13
C SER A 27 -4.60 -4.07 -5.43
N LEU A 28 -4.71 -3.25 -4.39
CA LEU A 28 -4.90 -1.79 -4.53
C LEU A 28 -3.66 -1.10 -5.11
N LEU A 29 -2.47 -1.54 -4.71
CA LEU A 29 -1.21 -1.03 -5.25
C LEU A 29 -1.03 -1.42 -6.72
N GLU A 30 -1.38 -2.65 -7.08
CA GLU A 30 -1.37 -3.13 -8.46
C GLU A 30 -2.35 -2.30 -9.33
N HIS A 31 -3.57 -2.09 -8.84
CA HIS A 31 -4.56 -1.26 -9.52
C HIS A 31 -4.06 0.17 -9.76
N THR A 32 -3.32 0.74 -8.80
CA THR A 32 -2.71 2.08 -8.93
C THR A 32 -1.64 2.13 -10.03
N LYS A 33 -0.90 1.02 -10.23
CA LYS A 33 0.06 0.89 -11.34
C LYS A 33 -0.65 0.91 -12.70
N VAL A 34 -1.74 0.15 -12.84
CA VAL A 34 -2.55 0.13 -14.08
C VAL A 34 -3.09 1.52 -14.41
N ILE A 35 -3.53 2.30 -13.41
CA ILE A 35 -3.94 3.69 -13.60
C ILE A 35 -2.78 4.55 -14.12
N SER A 36 -1.58 4.36 -13.58
CA SER A 36 -0.40 5.11 -14.03
C SER A 36 -0.05 4.81 -15.49
N ASP A 37 -0.15 3.54 -15.89
CA ASP A 37 0.07 3.11 -17.27
C ASP A 37 -1.01 3.69 -18.20
N LEU A 38 -2.27 3.69 -17.77
CA LEU A 38 -3.37 4.31 -18.52
C LEU A 38 -3.15 5.82 -18.72
N ILE A 39 -2.68 6.54 -17.69
CA ILE A 39 -2.33 7.96 -17.80
C ILE A 39 -1.20 8.18 -18.81
N ALA A 40 -0.20 7.29 -18.84
CA ALA A 40 0.88 7.37 -19.82
C ALA A 40 0.38 7.14 -21.25
N VAL A 41 -0.60 6.27 -21.45
CA VAL A 41 -1.26 6.09 -22.76
C VAL A 41 -2.09 7.32 -23.11
N MET A 42 -2.88 7.85 -22.17
CA MET A 42 -3.65 9.08 -22.41
C MET A 42 -2.73 10.24 -22.82
N ALA A 43 -1.58 10.42 -22.16
CA ALA A 43 -0.61 11.46 -22.50
C ALA A 43 -0.02 11.30 -23.92
N GLN A 44 0.05 10.09 -24.47
CA GLN A 44 0.46 9.87 -25.86
C GLN A 44 -0.64 10.19 -26.87
N THR A 45 -1.91 10.10 -26.44
CA THR A 45 -3.08 10.35 -27.30
C THR A 45 -3.53 11.81 -27.29
N LEU A 46 -3.21 12.55 -26.23
CA LEU A 46 -3.52 13.97 -26.11
C LEU A 46 -2.49 14.80 -26.88
N ASP A 47 -2.94 15.89 -27.48
CA ASP A 47 -2.04 16.88 -28.08
C ASP A 47 -1.23 17.61 -26.98
N GLU A 48 -0.15 18.27 -27.40
CA GLU A 48 0.80 18.90 -26.49
C GLU A 48 0.16 20.02 -25.67
N ASP A 49 -0.76 20.79 -26.26
CA ASP A 49 -1.42 21.92 -25.59
C ASP A 49 -2.43 21.42 -24.54
N THR A 50 -3.21 20.40 -24.88
CA THR A 50 -4.11 19.74 -23.91
C THR A 50 -3.33 19.09 -22.77
N THR A 51 -2.19 18.46 -23.08
CA THR A 51 -1.32 17.88 -22.05
C THR A 51 -0.75 18.95 -21.12
N LYS A 52 -0.27 20.08 -21.67
CA LYS A 52 0.21 21.22 -20.87
C LYS A 52 -0.90 21.76 -19.98
N ALA A 53 -2.09 22.00 -20.52
CA ALA A 53 -3.23 22.48 -19.75
C ALA A 53 -3.59 21.53 -18.61
N LEU A 54 -3.60 20.22 -18.86
CA LEU A 54 -3.86 19.19 -17.85
C LEU A 54 -2.82 19.24 -16.72
N THR A 55 -1.53 19.33 -17.05
CA THR A 55 -0.45 19.36 -16.04
C THR A 55 -0.45 20.60 -15.14
N GLN A 56 -1.15 21.66 -15.55
CA GLN A 56 -1.32 22.89 -14.76
C GLN A 56 -2.52 22.84 -13.82
N THR A 57 -3.36 21.81 -13.91
CA THR A 57 -4.55 21.70 -13.05
C THR A 57 -4.18 21.30 -11.62
N PRO A 58 -4.95 21.75 -10.61
CA PRO A 58 -4.80 21.29 -9.23
C PRO A 58 -4.99 19.76 -9.09
N VAL A 59 -5.77 19.16 -9.99
CA VAL A 59 -6.01 17.71 -10.03
C VAL A 59 -4.74 16.95 -10.38
N TRP A 60 -3.93 17.46 -11.31
CA TRP A 60 -2.64 16.88 -11.66
C TRP A 60 -1.66 16.90 -10.49
N THR A 61 -1.56 18.03 -9.79
CA THR A 61 -0.74 18.14 -8.57
C THR A 61 -1.19 17.15 -7.50
N ALA A 62 -2.51 17.04 -7.25
CA ALA A 62 -3.06 16.09 -6.30
C ALA A 62 -2.76 14.63 -6.69
N TYR A 63 -2.78 14.31 -7.98
CA TYR A 63 -2.37 13.00 -8.50
C TYR A 63 -0.88 12.72 -8.25
N LEU A 64 0.01 13.65 -8.57
CA LEU A 64 1.46 13.50 -8.34
C LEU A 64 1.78 13.29 -6.84
N ASP A 65 1.14 14.06 -5.97
CA ASP A 65 1.28 13.92 -4.53
C ASP A 65 0.77 12.57 -4.02
N SER A 66 -0.37 12.13 -4.55
CA SER A 66 -0.93 10.81 -4.24
C SER A 66 0.03 9.69 -4.67
N ARG A 67 0.56 9.77 -5.90
CA ARG A 67 1.53 8.81 -6.44
C ARG A 67 2.77 8.72 -5.55
N ARG A 68 3.34 9.86 -5.14
CA ARG A 68 4.52 9.89 -4.25
C ARG A 68 4.24 9.23 -2.90
N ARG A 69 3.05 9.46 -2.31
CA ARG A 69 2.64 8.80 -1.07
C ARG A 69 2.50 7.29 -1.26
N MET A 70 1.90 6.86 -2.36
CA MET A 70 1.71 5.43 -2.67
C MET A 70 3.03 4.66 -2.87
N GLU A 71 4.06 5.30 -3.43
CA GLU A 71 5.41 4.71 -3.49
C GLU A 71 6.00 4.45 -2.09
N GLY A 72 5.71 5.31 -1.13
CA GLY A 72 6.06 5.11 0.28
C GLY A 72 5.25 3.97 0.90
N THR A 73 3.92 4.02 0.76
CA THR A 73 3.00 3.00 1.28
C THR A 73 3.35 1.60 0.79
N ARG A 74 3.75 1.43 -0.48
CA ARG A 74 4.20 0.14 -1.01
C ARG A 74 5.35 -0.44 -0.20
N LYS A 75 6.38 0.36 0.09
CA LYS A 75 7.55 -0.11 0.87
C LYS A 75 7.17 -0.48 2.29
N ASP A 76 6.24 0.26 2.89
CA ASP A 76 5.76 -0.03 4.25
C ASP A 76 4.97 -1.33 4.29
N VAL A 77 4.16 -1.60 3.26
CA VAL A 77 3.40 -2.84 3.10
C VAL A 77 4.31 -4.04 2.86
N GLU A 78 5.34 -3.90 2.02
CA GLU A 78 6.36 -4.94 1.79
C GLU A 78 7.08 -5.30 3.11
N LYS A 79 7.49 -4.29 3.89
CA LYS A 79 8.10 -4.51 5.23
C LYS A 79 7.14 -5.16 6.23
N PHE A 80 5.87 -4.74 6.21
CA PHE A 80 4.84 -5.34 7.05
C PHE A 80 4.65 -6.82 6.72
N ALA A 81 4.54 -7.16 5.44
CA ALA A 81 4.40 -8.52 4.96
C ALA A 81 5.60 -9.41 5.34
N GLU A 82 6.83 -8.89 5.19
CA GLU A 82 8.04 -9.59 5.62
C GLU A 82 8.06 -9.85 7.12
N SER A 83 7.64 -8.87 7.93
CA SER A 83 7.57 -8.98 9.39
C SER A 83 6.53 -10.02 9.82
N MET A 84 5.36 -10.02 9.18
CA MET A 84 4.32 -11.02 9.42
C MET A 84 4.76 -12.44 9.02
N LYS A 85 5.47 -12.58 7.89
CA LYS A 85 6.00 -13.88 7.45
C LYS A 85 7.02 -14.45 8.44
N LYS A 86 7.86 -13.61 9.05
CA LYS A 86 8.81 -14.04 10.09
C LYS A 86 8.08 -14.49 11.35
N LEU A 87 7.06 -13.75 11.78
CA LEU A 87 6.25 -14.13 12.95
C LEU A 87 5.52 -15.48 12.76
N GLY A 88 4.87 -15.70 11.61
CA GLY A 88 4.16 -16.95 11.33
C GLY A 88 5.06 -18.14 11.00
N GLY A 89 6.35 -17.92 10.76
CA GLY A 89 7.33 -18.98 10.50
C GLY A 89 7.96 -19.59 11.76
N ASP A 90 8.06 -18.80 12.84
CA ASP A 90 8.68 -19.21 14.10
C ASP A 90 7.79 -20.13 14.96
N GLU A 91 6.47 -20.20 14.71
CA GLU A 91 5.56 -21.12 15.42
C GLU A 91 5.52 -22.56 14.83
N SER A 92 6.25 -22.86 13.75
CA SER A 92 6.27 -24.23 13.17
C SER A 92 7.42 -25.12 13.67
N VAL A 93 8.24 -24.64 14.61
CA VAL A 93 9.33 -25.42 15.22
C VAL A 93 9.29 -25.29 16.74
N ALA A 94 8.31 -25.92 17.37
CA ALA A 94 8.31 -26.23 18.80
C ALA A 94 7.61 -27.58 19.04
#